data_AF-A0A951VBS9-F1
#
_entry.id   AF-A0A951VBS9-F1
#
_cell.length_a   1.000
_cell.length_b   1.000
_cell.length_c   1.000
_cell.angle_alpha   90.00
_cell.angle_beta   90.00
_cell.angle_gamma   90.00
#
_symmetry.space_group_name_H-M   'P 1'
#
loop_
_entity.id
_entity.type
_entity.pdbx_description
1 polymer ?
#
loop_
_entity_poly.entity_id
_entity_poly.type
_entity_poly.pdbx_seq_one_letter_code
_entity_poly.pdbx_strand_id
1 'polypeptide(L)'
;MFTDDGVFEISGYFRMAGKPEIRRILGYDVGVNARLRISDCVVNDSTVTCKLFERNDRLSALGIDELAFQSCQMEFAGPLLARITAVVPPTMAAGVGDRWKAFVAWAERYHKATLQDCVDAENRFIYNEMNGRTVVSLMTAWADSQRSGAA
;
A
#
# COMPACT_ATOMS: atom_id res chain seq x y z
N MET A 1 -15.36 11.60 0.40
CA MET A 1 -15.73 10.40 -0.39
C MET A 1 -16.16 9.23 0.50
N PHE A 2 -15.54 9.00 1.67
CA PHE A 2 -15.99 7.98 2.64
C PHE A 2 -17.07 8.47 3.62
N THR A 3 -17.77 7.55 4.29
CA THR A 3 -18.52 7.80 5.55
C THR A 3 -17.55 8.07 6.70
N ASP A 4 -18.02 8.66 7.81
CA ASP A 4 -17.14 9.02 8.95
C ASP A 4 -16.46 7.80 9.58
N ASP A 5 -17.16 6.67 9.59
CA ASP A 5 -16.78 5.35 10.08
C ASP A 5 -16.30 4.41 8.97
N GLY A 6 -16.03 4.95 7.77
CA GLY A 6 -15.71 4.15 6.59
C GLY A 6 -14.49 3.24 6.79
N VAL A 7 -14.41 2.17 6.01
CA VAL A 7 -13.35 1.16 6.11
C VAL A 7 -12.60 1.04 4.80
N PHE A 8 -11.27 0.99 4.87
CA PHE A 8 -10.41 0.64 3.75
C PHE A 8 -9.56 -0.56 4.16
N GLU A 9 -9.64 -1.64 3.40
CA GLU A 9 -9.04 -2.92 3.75
C GLU A 9 -8.37 -3.56 2.54
N ILE A 10 -7.13 -4.01 2.73
CA ILE A 10 -6.52 -5.02 1.87
C ILE A 10 -6.52 -6.32 2.68
N SER A 11 -7.38 -7.26 2.30
CA SER A 11 -7.70 -8.44 3.09
C SER A 11 -6.45 -9.26 3.42
N GLY A 12 -6.23 -9.48 4.72
CA GLY A 12 -5.07 -10.20 5.25
C GLY A 12 -3.81 -9.35 5.46
N TYR A 13 -3.82 -8.07 5.11
CA TYR A 13 -2.63 -7.19 5.25
C TYR A 13 -2.88 -6.04 6.22
N PHE A 14 -3.89 -5.22 5.96
CA PHE A 14 -4.21 -4.10 6.83
C PHE A 14 -5.66 -3.67 6.68
N ARG A 15 -6.11 -2.96 7.72
CA ARG A 15 -7.44 -2.38 7.79
C ARG A 15 -7.35 -1.01 8.46
N MET A 16 -7.80 0.02 7.74
CA MET A 16 -7.97 1.38 8.25
C MET A 16 -9.45 1.67 8.45
N ALA A 17 -9.82 2.22 9.60
CA ALA A 17 -11.20 2.58 9.91
C ALA A 17 -11.30 4.05 10.32
N GLY A 18 -12.34 4.70 9.81
CA GLY A 18 -12.58 6.11 9.99
C GLY A 18 -11.85 7.00 8.98
N LYS A 19 -12.48 8.13 8.63
CA LYS A 19 -11.92 9.09 7.67
C LYS A 19 -10.47 9.53 7.95
N PRO A 20 -10.05 9.81 9.20
CA PRO A 20 -8.69 10.27 9.46
C PRO A 20 -7.63 9.22 9.08
N GLU A 21 -7.84 7.95 9.43
CA GLU A 21 -6.90 6.87 9.10
C GLU A 21 -6.88 6.57 7.60
N ILE A 22 -8.05 6.58 6.95
CA ILE A 22 -8.13 6.44 5.49
C ILE A 22 -7.37 7.57 4.79
N ARG A 23 -7.49 8.81 5.28
CA ARG A 23 -6.77 9.95 4.70
C ARG A 23 -5.25 9.82 4.83
N ARG A 24 -4.77 9.21 5.92
CA ARG A 24 -3.35 8.94 6.14
C ARG A 24 -2.78 7.95 5.13
N ILE A 25 -3.44 6.80 4.94
CA ILE A 25 -3.00 5.82 3.93
C ILE A 25 -3.08 6.39 2.52
N LEU A 26 -4.12 7.16 2.18
CA LEU A 26 -4.19 7.84 0.88
C LEU A 26 -3.09 8.91 0.71
N GLY A 27 -2.66 9.55 1.80
CA GLY A 27 -1.49 10.44 1.79
C GLY A 27 -0.19 9.67 1.52
N TYR A 28 -0.05 8.49 2.12
CA TYR A 28 1.07 7.60 1.81
C TYR A 28 1.06 7.14 0.34
N ASP A 29 -0.12 6.84 -0.22
CA ASP A 29 -0.28 6.49 -1.64
C ASP A 29 0.22 7.61 -2.57
N VAL A 30 -0.02 8.88 -2.23
CA VAL A 30 0.59 10.03 -2.93
C VAL A 30 2.12 9.99 -2.83
N GLY A 31 2.64 9.71 -1.64
CA GLY A 31 4.09 9.64 -1.38
C GLY A 31 4.80 8.56 -2.17
N VAL A 32 4.13 7.42 -2.42
CA VAL A 32 4.67 6.34 -3.27
C VAL A 32 4.32 6.49 -4.76
N ASN A 33 3.72 7.62 -5.16
CA ASN A 33 3.28 7.90 -6.53
C ASN A 33 2.32 6.82 -7.06
N ALA A 34 1.36 6.40 -6.21
CA ALA A 34 0.40 5.39 -6.57
C ALA A 34 -0.53 5.84 -7.71
N ARG A 35 -0.74 4.93 -8.67
CA ARG A 35 -1.65 5.08 -9.78
C ARG A 35 -2.59 3.88 -9.79
N LEU A 36 -3.85 4.15 -9.52
CA LEU A 36 -4.90 3.14 -9.54
C LEU A 36 -5.62 3.16 -10.88
N ARG A 37 -5.89 1.99 -11.41
CA ARG A 37 -6.77 1.78 -12.56
C ARG A 37 -7.86 0.80 -12.18
N ILE A 38 -9.10 1.17 -12.46
CA ILE A 38 -10.28 0.35 -12.19
C ILE A 38 -10.93 0.01 -13.53
N SER A 39 -11.42 -1.22 -13.68
CA SER A 39 -12.11 -1.69 -14.89
C SER A 39 -13.09 -2.80 -14.57
N ASP A 40 -13.92 -3.18 -15.53
CA ASP A 40 -14.86 -4.31 -15.44
C ASP A 40 -15.74 -4.24 -14.18
N CYS A 41 -16.34 -3.08 -13.95
CA CYS A 41 -17.18 -2.86 -12.79
C CYS A 41 -18.58 -3.43 -13.00
N VAL A 42 -19.05 -4.18 -12.01
CA VAL A 42 -20.43 -4.69 -11.90
C VAL A 42 -21.06 -4.05 -10.67
N VAL A 43 -22.26 -3.50 -10.85
CA VAL A 43 -23.05 -2.89 -9.78
C VAL A 43 -24.15 -3.85 -9.35
N ASN A 44 -24.29 -4.06 -8.05
CA ASN A 44 -25.36 -4.81 -7.42
C ASN A 44 -25.85 -4.05 -6.19
N ASP A 45 -27.02 -3.44 -6.29
CA ASP A 45 -27.59 -2.53 -5.29
C ASP A 45 -26.59 -1.43 -4.86
N SER A 46 -26.14 -1.48 -3.60
CA SER A 46 -25.19 -0.55 -3.01
C SER A 46 -23.73 -1.03 -3.09
N THR A 47 -23.46 -2.11 -3.81
CA THR A 47 -22.13 -2.71 -3.95
C THR A 47 -21.64 -2.59 -5.38
N VAL A 48 -20.38 -2.18 -5.55
CA VAL A 48 -19.68 -2.19 -6.83
C VAL A 48 -18.48 -3.12 -6.71
N THR A 49 -18.38 -4.10 -7.59
CA THR A 49 -17.21 -4.99 -7.70
C THR A 49 -16.49 -4.69 -8.98
N CYS A 50 -15.18 -4.43 -8.92
CA CYS A 50 -14.36 -4.14 -10.09
C CYS A 50 -13.05 -4.93 -10.06
N LYS A 51 -12.37 -4.97 -11.20
CA LYS A 51 -10.92 -5.23 -11.25
C LYS A 51 -10.17 -3.97 -10.84
N LEU A 52 -9.20 -4.12 -9.95
CA LEU A 52 -8.32 -3.05 -9.51
C LEU A 52 -6.88 -3.39 -9.88
N PHE A 53 -6.18 -2.39 -10.41
CA PHE A 53 -4.77 -2.45 -10.74
C PHE A 53 -4.06 -1.28 -10.07
N GLU A 54 -2.86 -1.54 -9.56
CA GLU A 54 -2.02 -0.52 -8.93
C GLU A 54 -0.63 -0.55 -9.53
N ARG A 55 -0.12 0.64 -9.85
CA ARG A 55 1.31 0.87 -10.08
C ARG A 55 1.79 1.89 -9.07
N ASN A 56 2.97 1.69 -8.52
CA ASN A 56 3.61 2.70 -7.67
C ASN A 56 5.14 2.47 -7.68
N ASP A 57 5.88 3.47 -7.19
CA ASP A 57 7.35 3.45 -7.26
C ASP A 57 7.94 2.40 -6.29
N ARG A 58 7.25 2.11 -5.18
CA ARG A 58 7.61 1.05 -4.22
C ARG A 58 7.54 -0.34 -4.86
N LEU A 59 6.46 -0.66 -5.57
CA LEU A 59 6.29 -1.90 -6.31
C LEU A 59 7.34 -2.00 -7.43
N SER A 60 7.60 -0.90 -8.12
CA SER A 60 8.63 -0.84 -9.17
C SER A 60 10.03 -1.15 -8.63
N ALA A 61 10.39 -0.61 -7.44
CA ALA A 61 11.64 -0.95 -6.75
C ALA A 61 11.71 -2.42 -6.33
N LEU A 62 10.55 -3.04 -6.07
CA LEU A 62 10.42 -4.48 -5.87
C LEU A 62 10.40 -5.30 -7.18
N GLY A 63 10.60 -4.68 -8.35
CA GLY A 63 10.55 -5.35 -9.65
C GLY A 63 9.13 -5.76 -10.08
N ILE A 64 8.11 -5.11 -9.54
CA ILE A 64 6.69 -5.34 -9.85
C ILE A 64 6.17 -4.11 -10.61
N ASP A 65 5.90 -4.27 -11.91
CA ASP A 65 5.39 -3.17 -12.74
C ASP A 65 3.94 -2.80 -12.39
N GLU A 66 3.07 -3.80 -12.21
CA GLU A 66 1.67 -3.62 -11.87
C GLU A 66 1.18 -4.74 -10.95
N LEU A 67 0.46 -4.36 -9.90
CA LEU A 67 -0.29 -5.27 -9.05
C LEU A 67 -1.73 -5.34 -9.52
N ALA A 68 -2.14 -6.49 -10.05
CA ALA A 68 -3.55 -6.79 -10.31
C ALA A 68 -4.17 -7.44 -9.08
N PHE A 69 -5.17 -6.79 -8.48
CA PHE A 69 -5.93 -7.36 -7.37
C PHE A 69 -6.87 -8.44 -7.87
N GLN A 70 -7.05 -9.50 -7.09
CA GLN A 70 -7.98 -10.58 -7.38
C GLN A 70 -9.43 -10.08 -7.38
N SER A 71 -9.76 -9.18 -6.45
CA SER A 71 -11.04 -8.48 -6.40
C SER A 71 -10.89 -7.14 -5.71
N CYS A 72 -11.76 -6.20 -6.07
CA CYS A 72 -11.99 -4.96 -5.33
C CYS A 72 -13.50 -4.75 -5.21
N GLN A 73 -13.99 -4.68 -3.97
CA GLN A 73 -15.39 -4.43 -3.65
C GLN A 73 -15.50 -3.08 -2.96
N MET A 74 -16.47 -2.28 -3.40
CA MET A 74 -16.79 -0.97 -2.85
C MET A 74 -18.26 -0.99 -2.41
N GLU A 75 -18.51 -0.81 -1.13
CA GLU A 75 -19.85 -0.72 -0.55
C GLU A 75 -20.19 0.74 -0.26
N PHE A 76 -21.39 1.16 -0.66
CA PHE A 76 -21.86 2.53 -0.56
C PHE A 76 -22.98 2.66 0.48
N ALA A 77 -22.94 3.75 1.25
CA ALA A 77 -24.04 4.23 2.08
C ALA A 77 -24.52 5.57 1.50
N GLY A 78 -25.53 5.50 0.63
CA GLY A 78 -25.94 6.65 -0.18
C GLY A 78 -24.81 7.10 -1.12
N PRO A 79 -24.44 8.39 -1.17
CA PRO A 79 -23.40 8.89 -2.07
C PRO A 79 -21.96 8.66 -1.53
N LEU A 80 -21.82 8.03 -0.36
CA LEU A 80 -20.53 7.89 0.33
C LEU A 80 -20.07 6.43 0.33
N LEU A 81 -18.77 6.22 0.25
CA LEU A 81 -18.14 4.91 0.43
C LEU A 81 -18.14 4.52 1.92
N ALA A 82 -18.84 3.45 2.24
CA ALA A 82 -18.81 2.84 3.57
C ALA A 82 -17.61 1.88 3.71
N ARG A 83 -17.28 1.14 2.64
CA ARG A 83 -16.17 0.18 2.66
C ARG A 83 -15.51 0.03 1.30
N ILE A 84 -14.19 -0.13 1.30
CA ILE A 84 -13.43 -0.73 0.20
C ILE A 84 -12.70 -1.95 0.75
N THR A 85 -12.85 -3.08 0.08
CA THR A 85 -12.12 -4.31 0.36
C THR A 85 -11.44 -4.78 -0.92
N ALA A 86 -10.11 -4.91 -0.89
CA ALA A 86 -9.33 -5.44 -2.00
C ALA A 86 -8.58 -6.71 -1.59
N VAL A 87 -8.47 -7.67 -2.50
CA VAL A 87 -7.79 -8.95 -2.26
C VAL A 87 -6.56 -9.05 -3.16
N VAL A 88 -5.39 -9.25 -2.55
CA VAL A 88 -4.13 -9.48 -3.29
C VAL A 88 -4.05 -10.96 -3.68
N PRO A 89 -3.66 -11.31 -4.92
CA PRO A 89 -3.46 -12.69 -5.31
C PRO A 89 -2.41 -13.39 -4.44
N PRO A 90 -2.61 -14.66 -4.03
CA PRO A 90 -1.65 -15.39 -3.18
C PRO A 90 -0.24 -15.49 -3.77
N THR A 91 -0.11 -15.55 -5.10
CA THR A 91 1.19 -15.58 -5.79
C THR A 91 1.97 -14.28 -5.60
N MET A 92 1.28 -13.14 -5.59
CA MET A 92 1.89 -11.84 -5.34
C MET A 92 2.19 -11.64 -3.86
N ALA A 93 1.33 -12.15 -2.97
CA ALA A 93 1.47 -12.08 -1.52
C ALA A 93 2.84 -12.55 -1.01
N ALA A 94 3.21 -13.78 -1.40
CA ALA A 94 4.46 -14.40 -0.95
C ALA A 94 5.69 -13.64 -1.46
N GLY A 95 5.71 -13.31 -2.76
CA GLY A 95 6.84 -12.62 -3.38
C GLY A 95 7.08 -11.21 -2.83
N VAL A 96 6.01 -10.45 -2.59
CA VAL A 96 6.10 -9.12 -1.97
C VAL A 96 6.54 -9.24 -0.50
N GLY A 97 5.98 -10.20 0.24
CA GLY A 97 6.29 -10.40 1.66
C GLY A 97 7.75 -10.70 1.92
N ASP A 98 8.37 -11.58 1.14
CA ASP A 98 9.77 -11.97 1.34
C ASP A 98 10.74 -10.85 0.95
N ARG A 99 10.47 -10.14 -0.16
CA ARG A 99 11.27 -8.96 -0.54
C ARG A 99 11.13 -7.82 0.47
N TRP A 100 9.93 -7.62 1.00
CA TRP A 100 9.70 -6.61 2.05
C TRP A 100 10.51 -6.91 3.31
N LYS A 101 10.54 -8.17 3.78
CA LYS A 101 11.36 -8.57 4.93
C LYS A 101 12.85 -8.33 4.67
N ALA A 102 13.34 -8.69 3.49
CA ALA A 102 14.74 -8.47 3.12
C ALA A 102 15.09 -6.97 3.07
N PHE A 103 14.20 -6.14 2.51
CA PHE A 103 14.32 -4.69 2.54
C PHE A 103 14.39 -4.13 3.97
N VAL A 104 13.45 -4.53 4.84
CA VAL A 104 13.41 -4.05 6.23
C VAL A 104 14.70 -4.41 6.95
N ALA A 105 15.17 -5.66 6.84
CA ALA A 105 16.43 -6.09 7.46
C ALA A 105 17.65 -5.28 6.97
N TRP A 106 17.71 -4.97 5.67
CA TRP A 106 18.75 -4.11 5.11
C TRP A 106 18.65 -2.68 5.64
N ALA A 107 17.44 -2.09 5.64
CA ALA A 107 17.24 -0.73 6.09
C ALA A 107 17.46 -0.58 7.61
N GLU A 108 17.15 -1.60 8.42
CA GLU A 108 17.49 -1.63 9.84
C GLU A 108 19.01 -1.66 10.09
N ARG A 109 19.77 -2.30 9.20
CA ARG A 109 21.22 -2.40 9.31
C ARG A 109 21.94 -1.13 8.86
N TYR A 110 21.51 -0.51 7.76
CA TYR A 110 22.25 0.59 7.11
C TYR A 110 21.57 1.96 7.21
N HIS A 111 20.25 1.99 7.47
CA HIS A 111 19.42 3.21 7.45
C HIS A 111 18.49 3.31 8.68
N LYS A 112 18.94 2.78 9.82
CA LYS A 112 18.13 2.66 11.04
C LYS A 112 17.49 3.97 11.47
N ALA A 113 18.24 5.07 11.50
CA ALA A 113 17.73 6.38 11.92
C ALA A 113 16.56 6.84 11.02
N THR A 114 16.71 6.71 9.70
CA THR A 114 15.67 7.07 8.74
C THR A 114 14.42 6.20 8.89
N LEU A 115 14.56 4.90 9.18
CA LEU A 115 13.41 4.05 9.50
C LEU A 115 12.73 4.45 10.81
N GLN A 116 13.51 4.84 11.83
CA GLN A 116 12.98 5.28 13.12
C GLN A 116 12.17 6.56 12.99
N ASP A 117 12.52 7.46 12.07
CA ASP A 117 11.73 8.65 11.77
C ASP A 117 10.37 8.33 11.11
N CYS A 118 10.18 7.10 10.60
CA CYS A 118 8.95 6.68 9.94
C CYS A 118 7.93 6.02 10.86
N VAL A 119 8.26 5.77 12.13
CA VAL A 119 7.41 5.07 13.10
C VAL A 119 7.02 5.97 14.27
N ASP A 120 5.89 5.66 14.92
CA ASP A 120 5.47 6.34 16.14
C ASP A 120 6.15 5.77 17.40
N ALA A 121 5.78 6.30 18.57
CA ALA A 121 6.31 5.87 19.86
C ALA A 121 6.03 4.39 20.18
N GLU A 122 5.00 3.80 19.55
CA GLU A 122 4.66 2.39 19.66
C GLU A 122 5.27 1.54 18.54
N ASN A 123 6.22 2.10 17.78
CA ASN A 123 6.91 1.46 16.66
C ASN A 123 5.94 1.04 15.52
N ARG A 124 4.82 1.74 15.38
CA ARG A 124 3.89 1.56 14.25
C ARG A 124 4.25 2.52 13.12
N PHE A 125 4.19 2.03 11.90
CA PHE A 125 4.47 2.85 10.73
C PHE A 125 3.47 4.01 10.61
N ILE A 126 3.98 5.24 10.47
CA ILE A 126 3.16 6.43 10.28
C ILE A 126 2.89 6.57 8.79
N TYR A 127 1.65 6.29 8.38
CA TYR A 127 1.21 6.50 7.00
C TYR A 127 1.01 7.98 6.71
N ASN A 128 1.91 8.54 5.90
CA ASN A 128 1.81 9.89 5.36
C ASN A 128 2.64 10.00 4.08
N GLU A 129 2.49 11.11 3.36
CA GLU A 129 3.18 11.36 2.10
C GLU A 129 4.71 11.37 2.23
N MET A 130 5.24 12.00 3.28
CA MET A 130 6.68 12.07 3.52
C MET A 130 7.28 10.67 3.66
N ASN A 131 6.65 9.83 4.48
CA ASN A 131 7.11 8.47 4.73
C ASN A 131 6.94 7.58 3.50
N GLY A 132 5.93 7.83 2.66
CA GLY A 132 5.83 7.20 1.34
C GLY A 132 7.06 7.48 0.48
N ARG A 133 7.47 8.75 0.37
CA ARG A 133 8.67 9.16 -0.37
C ARG A 133 9.94 8.56 0.24
N THR A 134 10.05 8.56 1.57
CA THR A 134 11.18 7.96 2.30
C THR A 134 11.30 6.47 1.99
N VAL A 135 10.20 5.72 2.03
CA VAL A 135 10.19 4.28 1.70
C VAL A 135 10.62 4.05 0.26
N VAL A 136 10.13 4.83 -0.71
CA VAL A 136 10.56 4.71 -2.12
C VAL A 136 12.06 4.95 -2.27
N SER A 137 12.60 5.99 -1.63
CA SER A 137 14.04 6.29 -1.66
C SER A 137 14.86 5.13 -1.11
N LEU A 138 14.49 4.61 0.08
CA LEU A 138 15.19 3.49 0.70
C LEU A 138 15.09 2.20 -0.11
N MET A 139 13.90 1.89 -0.67
CA MET A 139 13.73 0.69 -1.49
C MET A 139 14.51 0.76 -2.81
N THR A 140 14.63 1.96 -3.39
CA THR A 140 15.45 2.17 -4.61
C THR A 140 16.93 1.92 -4.30
N ALA A 141 17.44 2.52 -3.22
CA ALA A 141 18.82 2.29 -2.78
C ALA A 141 19.09 0.81 -2.44
N TRP A 142 18.13 0.15 -1.79
CA TRP A 142 18.19 -1.29 -1.53
C TRP A 142 18.29 -2.07 -2.84
N ALA A 143 17.40 -1.84 -3.80
CA ALA A 143 17.41 -2.52 -5.10
C ALA A 143 18.74 -2.32 -5.85
N ASP A 144 19.34 -1.13 -5.77
CA ASP A 144 20.65 -0.83 -6.36
C ASP A 144 21.80 -1.56 -5.67
N SER A 145 21.75 -1.70 -4.34
CA SER A 145 22.73 -2.49 -3.58
C SER A 145 22.72 -3.97 -4.00
N GLN A 146 21.52 -4.52 -4.24
CA GLN A 146 21.38 -5.92 -4.67
C GLN A 146 21.96 -6.16 -6.07
N ARG A 147 21.90 -5.16 -6.96
CA ARG A 147 22.46 -5.23 -8.32
C ARG A 147 23.98 -5.06 -8.34
N SER A 148 24.52 -4.28 -7.43
CA SER A 148 25.94 -3.91 -7.41
C SER A 148 26.83 -4.92 -6.68
N GLY A 149 26.23 -5.92 -6.00
CA GLY A 149 26.97 -6.88 -5.16
C GLY A 149 27.64 -6.26 -3.93
N ALA A 150 27.37 -4.97 -3.66
CA ALA A 150 27.85 -4.24 -2.51
C ALA A 150 26.80 -4.35 -1.40
N ALA A 151 26.96 -5.35 -0.54
CA ALA A 151 26.19 -5.54 0.68
C ALA A 151 27.12 -5.42 1.90
#